data_AF-A0A7W1CGK9-F1
#
_entry.id   AF-A0A7W1CGK9-F1
#
_cell.length_a   1.000
_cell.length_b   1.000
_cell.length_c   1.000
_cell.angle_alpha   90.00
_cell.angle_beta   90.00
_cell.angle_gamma   90.00
#
_symmetry.space_group_name_H-M   'P 1'
#
loop_
_entity.id
_entity.type
_entity.pdbx_description
1 polymer ?
#
loop_
_entity_poly.entity_id
_entity_poly.type
_entity_poly.pdbx_seq_one_letter_code
_entity_poly.pdbx_strand_id
1 'polypeptide(L)'
;MFLEQIHETSKFNINNLKERNSARTSTAGQLLYDVAISTLKEAAIAAAMSTITCLFVATNGIPLLITTTIAFVALNAIIRSVRAILLYKLHQLEQNYPTDDSSIYFYKNAIELTEWLCPFNFGVFHMLTTGIVIHEAGHAIAALLVFQRSNPVIEVIPGVGGVTRIMQGPLTKLGSWLGANNSYIFVVAAGPALAIISSTALIIFSHLLQTDHPEASKILLGASLINIGSHIIYAISALWETRMNSGHDFMQLWAIANIHPVVSAIALVVLPIFAKLVLVSVDALSG
;
A
#
# COMPACT_ATOMS: atom_id res chain seq x y z
N MET A 1 -19.93 -2.73 -10.37
CA MET A 1 -19.41 -3.04 -9.03
C MET A 1 -18.33 -2.07 -8.50
N PHE A 2 -17.04 -2.09 -8.88
CA PHE A 2 -16.04 -1.15 -8.29
C PHE A 2 -16.34 0.33 -8.61
N LEU A 3 -16.77 0.63 -9.85
CA LEU A 3 -17.18 1.98 -10.26
C LEU A 3 -18.53 2.42 -9.65
N GLU A 4 -19.46 1.48 -9.43
CA GLU A 4 -20.72 1.77 -8.71
C GLU A 4 -20.48 2.03 -7.22
N GLN A 5 -19.54 1.31 -6.61
CA GLN A 5 -19.18 1.51 -5.22
C GLN A 5 -18.45 2.86 -5.05
N ILE A 6 -17.59 3.26 -5.99
CA ILE A 6 -17.05 4.64 -6.05
C ILE A 6 -18.20 5.65 -6.16
N HIS A 7 -19.23 5.36 -6.95
CA HIS A 7 -20.36 6.27 -7.15
C HIS A 7 -21.31 6.38 -5.93
N GLU A 8 -21.57 5.29 -5.21
CA GLU A 8 -22.36 5.31 -3.98
C GLU A 8 -21.57 5.90 -2.80
N THR A 9 -20.27 5.59 -2.69
CA THR A 9 -19.39 6.24 -1.71
C THR A 9 -19.30 7.74 -1.98
N SER A 10 -19.29 8.16 -3.26
CA SER A 10 -19.37 9.56 -3.69
C SER A 10 -20.66 10.26 -3.22
N LYS A 11 -21.83 9.64 -3.36
CA LYS A 11 -23.11 10.22 -2.90
C LYS A 11 -23.20 10.34 -1.37
N PHE A 12 -22.75 9.33 -0.63
CA PHE A 12 -22.69 9.37 0.84
C PHE A 12 -21.68 10.42 1.35
N ASN A 13 -20.59 10.61 0.61
CA ASN A 13 -19.56 11.59 0.94
C ASN A 13 -20.01 13.02 0.65
N ILE A 14 -20.83 13.29 -0.37
CA ILE A 14 -21.31 14.66 -0.67
C ILE A 14 -22.23 15.22 0.43
N ASN A 15 -23.11 14.42 1.02
CA ASN A 15 -23.99 14.88 2.10
C ASN A 15 -23.24 15.05 3.43
N ASN A 16 -22.30 14.15 3.76
CA ASN A 16 -21.39 14.31 4.90
C ASN A 16 -20.39 15.48 4.70
N LEU A 17 -19.96 15.74 3.47
CA LEU A 17 -19.18 16.93 3.10
C LEU A 17 -20.01 18.19 3.30
N LYS A 18 -21.30 18.20 2.94
CA LYS A 18 -22.20 19.34 3.20
C LYS A 18 -22.36 19.62 4.69
N GLU A 19 -22.59 18.60 5.52
CA GLU A 19 -22.71 18.82 6.97
C GLU A 19 -21.37 19.25 7.61
N ARG A 20 -20.25 18.59 7.26
CA ARG A 20 -18.91 18.98 7.74
C ARG A 20 -18.44 20.34 7.22
N ASN A 21 -18.83 20.75 6.01
CA ASN A 21 -18.51 22.05 5.44
C ASN A 21 -19.47 23.15 5.92
N SER A 22 -20.72 22.82 6.27
CA SER A 22 -21.67 23.80 6.84
C SER A 22 -21.27 24.23 8.26
N ALA A 23 -20.60 23.35 9.01
CA ALA A 23 -20.09 23.65 10.36
C ALA A 23 -18.69 24.30 10.37
N ARG A 24 -17.96 24.27 9.24
CA ARG A 24 -16.66 24.93 9.10
C ARG A 24 -16.78 26.05 8.08
N THR A 25 -16.97 27.27 8.56
CA THR A 25 -16.50 28.47 7.84
C THR A 25 -14.99 28.33 7.66
N SER A 26 -14.56 27.68 6.58
CA SER A 26 -13.15 27.33 6.35
C SER A 26 -12.40 28.57 5.90
N THR A 27 -12.07 29.40 6.88
CA THR A 27 -11.12 30.49 6.68
C THR A 27 -9.83 29.90 6.12
N ALA A 28 -9.12 30.67 5.29
CA ALA A 28 -7.84 30.23 4.74
C ALA A 28 -6.88 29.73 5.84
N GLY A 29 -6.96 30.32 7.05
CA GLY A 29 -6.20 29.87 8.22
C GLY A 29 -6.52 28.44 8.66
N GLN A 30 -7.80 28.03 8.68
CA GLN A 30 -8.17 26.65 9.05
C GLN A 30 -7.65 25.64 8.04
N LEU A 31 -7.73 25.95 6.74
CA LEU A 31 -7.23 25.08 5.68
C LEU A 31 -5.71 24.91 5.76
N LEU A 32 -4.97 26.01 6.02
CA LEU A 32 -3.52 25.96 6.23
C LEU A 32 -3.15 25.12 7.47
N TYR A 33 -3.89 25.28 8.56
CA TYR A 33 -3.70 24.47 9.78
C TYR A 33 -3.91 22.97 9.50
N ASP A 34 -4.99 22.62 8.79
CA ASP A 34 -5.31 21.23 8.43
C ASP A 34 -4.22 20.62 7.55
N VAL A 35 -3.68 21.38 6.58
CA VAL A 35 -2.54 20.95 5.75
C VAL A 35 -1.31 20.71 6.61
N ALA A 36 -0.95 21.64 7.48
CA ALA A 36 0.25 21.56 8.32
C ALA A 36 0.21 20.34 9.26
N ILE A 37 -0.90 20.15 9.98
CA ILE A 37 -1.06 19.03 10.92
C ILE A 37 -1.05 17.68 10.20
N SER A 38 -1.73 17.56 9.06
CA SER A 38 -1.77 16.31 8.29
C SER A 38 -0.39 15.96 7.73
N THR A 39 0.34 16.98 7.24
CA THR A 39 1.72 16.82 6.77
C THR A 39 2.66 16.39 7.89
N LEU A 40 2.52 16.95 9.10
CA LEU A 40 3.34 16.58 10.25
C LEU A 40 3.11 15.13 10.68
N LYS A 41 1.84 14.68 10.71
CA LYS A 41 1.50 13.28 11.02
C LYS A 41 2.12 12.32 10.01
N GLU A 42 2.03 12.65 8.73
CA GLU A 42 2.62 11.84 7.67
C GLU A 42 4.15 11.84 7.72
N ALA A 43 4.78 12.99 8.01
CA ALA A 43 6.22 13.06 8.21
C ALA A 43 6.68 12.14 9.34
N ALA A 44 5.94 12.09 10.46
CA ALA A 44 6.25 11.21 11.57
C ALA A 44 6.10 9.72 11.18
N ILE A 45 5.03 9.35 10.47
CA ILE A 45 4.82 7.98 9.99
C ILE A 45 5.91 7.58 8.99
N ALA A 46 6.19 8.44 8.01
CA ALA A 46 7.19 8.20 6.98
C ALA A 46 8.60 8.07 7.59
N ALA A 47 8.94 8.92 8.57
CA ALA A 47 10.18 8.81 9.31
C ALA A 47 10.27 7.47 10.06
N ALA A 48 9.21 7.04 10.76
CA ALA A 48 9.20 5.76 11.46
C ALA A 48 9.39 4.57 10.50
N MET A 49 8.68 4.56 9.37
CA MET A 49 8.81 3.53 8.34
C MET A 49 10.24 3.49 7.77
N SER A 50 10.82 4.66 7.47
CA SER A 50 12.19 4.75 6.98
C SER A 50 13.21 4.33 8.02
N THR A 51 13.05 4.70 9.29
CA THR A 51 13.93 4.25 10.38
C THR A 51 13.93 2.73 10.50
N ILE A 52 12.76 2.09 10.46
CA ILE A 52 12.66 0.63 10.46
C ILE A 52 13.36 0.04 9.23
N THR A 53 13.11 0.61 8.05
CA THR A 53 13.70 0.14 6.80
C THR A 53 15.23 0.29 6.79
N CYS A 54 15.77 1.38 7.37
CA CYS A 54 17.21 1.62 7.50
C CYS A 54 17.94 0.52 8.26
N LEU A 55 17.28 -0.24 9.13
CA LEU A 55 17.89 -1.39 9.82
C LEU A 55 18.28 -2.52 8.86
N PHE A 56 17.72 -2.52 7.65
CA PHE A 56 17.92 -3.54 6.61
C PHE A 56 18.62 -2.98 5.37
N VAL A 57 18.88 -1.68 5.30
CA VAL A 57 19.50 -1.04 4.13
C VAL A 57 21.02 -1.05 4.28
N ALA A 58 21.73 -1.43 3.22
CA ALA A 58 23.19 -1.28 3.18
C ALA A 58 23.58 0.19 3.43
N THR A 59 24.62 0.46 4.22
CA THR A 59 24.96 1.81 4.71
C THR A 59 24.97 2.88 3.62
N ASN A 60 25.47 2.56 2.42
CA ASN A 60 25.56 3.48 1.28
C ASN A 60 24.18 3.87 0.69
N GLY A 61 23.13 3.08 0.92
CA GLY A 61 21.76 3.34 0.47
C GLY A 61 20.92 4.19 1.42
N ILE A 62 21.35 4.38 2.67
CA ILE A 62 20.60 5.15 3.69
C ILE A 62 20.31 6.59 3.22
N PRO A 63 21.27 7.35 2.64
CA PRO A 63 20.99 8.71 2.16
C PRO A 63 19.91 8.77 1.08
N LEU A 64 19.85 7.77 0.20
CA LEU A 64 18.82 7.69 -0.84
C LEU A 64 17.44 7.48 -0.21
N LEU A 65 17.31 6.55 0.74
CA LEU A 65 16.05 6.32 1.46
C LEU A 65 15.56 7.57 2.21
N ILE A 66 16.46 8.28 2.91
CA ILE A 66 16.12 9.55 3.59
C ILE A 66 15.66 10.60 2.59
N THR A 67 16.37 10.75 1.47
CA THR A 67 16.02 11.71 0.40
C THR A 67 14.65 11.39 -0.20
N THR A 68 14.37 10.13 -0.49
CA THR A 68 13.05 9.67 -0.97
C THR A 68 11.96 9.96 0.06
N THR A 69 12.24 9.78 1.35
CA THR A 69 11.29 10.10 2.44
C THR A 69 10.93 11.59 2.46
N ILE A 70 11.94 12.46 2.37
CA ILE A 70 11.74 13.92 2.34
C ILE A 70 10.95 14.32 1.10
N ALA A 71 11.34 13.81 -0.08
CA ALA A 71 10.66 14.09 -1.33
C ALA A 71 9.19 13.65 -1.31
N PHE A 72 8.92 12.46 -0.74
CA PHE A 72 7.58 11.93 -0.54
C PHE A 72 6.71 12.87 0.32
N VAL A 73 7.20 13.25 1.51
CA VAL A 73 6.48 14.15 2.42
C VAL A 73 6.25 15.52 1.77
N ALA A 74 7.25 16.05 1.07
CA ALA A 74 7.15 17.32 0.36
C ALA A 74 6.08 17.27 -0.75
N LEU A 75 6.04 16.19 -1.54
CA LEU A 75 5.04 16.01 -2.59
C LEU A 75 3.63 15.95 -2.01
N ASN A 76 3.42 15.22 -0.91
CA ASN A 76 2.11 15.17 -0.26
C ASN A 76 1.71 16.51 0.39
N ALA A 77 2.67 17.28 0.91
CA ALA A 77 2.41 18.64 1.37
C ALA A 77 1.93 19.55 0.23
N ILE A 78 2.54 19.44 -0.96
CA ILE A 78 2.12 20.17 -2.16
C ILE A 78 0.70 19.75 -2.59
N ILE A 79 0.42 18.45 -2.67
CA ILE A 79 -0.91 17.94 -3.05
C ILE A 79 -1.98 18.44 -2.07
N ARG A 80 -1.73 18.37 -0.76
CA ARG A 80 -2.66 18.90 0.26
C ARG A 80 -2.85 20.41 0.15
N SER A 81 -1.79 21.16 -0.16
CA SER A 81 -1.86 22.61 -0.38
C SER A 81 -2.72 22.95 -1.61
N VAL A 82 -2.56 22.22 -2.71
CA VAL A 82 -3.43 22.35 -3.89
C VAL A 82 -4.88 22.05 -3.54
N ARG A 83 -5.15 20.96 -2.80
CA ARG A 83 -6.50 20.65 -2.32
C ARG A 83 -7.09 21.77 -1.47
N ALA A 84 -6.33 22.35 -0.56
CA ALA A 84 -6.76 23.48 0.26
C ALA A 84 -7.14 24.70 -0.60
N ILE A 85 -6.34 25.03 -1.62
CA ILE A 85 -6.66 26.12 -2.56
C ILE A 85 -7.95 25.82 -3.32
N LEU A 86 -8.14 24.58 -3.80
CA LEU A 86 -9.35 24.17 -4.50
C LEU A 86 -10.60 24.25 -3.61
N LEU A 87 -10.51 23.80 -2.36
CA LEU A 87 -11.59 23.91 -1.38
C LEU A 87 -11.95 25.37 -1.09
N TYR A 88 -10.95 26.22 -0.92
CA TYR A 88 -11.16 27.66 -0.72
C TYR A 88 -11.86 28.30 -1.93
N LYS A 89 -11.42 27.97 -3.16
CA LYS A 89 -12.03 28.48 -4.39
C LYS A 89 -13.44 27.97 -4.59
N LEU A 90 -13.71 26.70 -4.31
CA LEU A 90 -15.05 26.15 -4.35
C LEU A 90 -15.98 26.88 -3.37
N HIS A 91 -15.53 27.12 -2.14
CA HIS A 91 -16.30 27.87 -1.14
C HIS A 91 -16.61 29.31 -1.61
N GLN A 92 -15.62 30.01 -2.19
CA GLN A 92 -15.85 31.35 -2.76
C GLN A 92 -16.85 31.32 -3.92
N LEU A 93 -16.81 30.29 -4.77
CA LEU A 93 -17.74 30.16 -5.90
C LEU A 93 -19.16 29.86 -5.44
N GLU A 94 -19.34 28.93 -4.50
CA GLU A 94 -20.66 28.58 -3.95
C GLU A 94 -21.33 29.78 -3.26
N GLN A 95 -20.55 30.70 -2.66
CA GLN A 95 -21.08 31.92 -2.04
C GLN A 95 -21.41 33.03 -3.05
N ASN A 96 -20.55 33.25 -4.06
CA ASN A 96 -20.68 34.40 -4.95
C ASN A 96 -21.50 34.09 -6.23
N TYR A 97 -21.49 32.84 -6.69
CA TYR A 97 -22.07 32.44 -7.98
C TYR A 97 -22.72 31.04 -7.89
N PRO A 98 -23.80 30.88 -7.12
CA PRO A 98 -24.39 29.57 -6.81
C PRO A 98 -24.98 28.83 -8.02
N THR A 99 -25.15 29.49 -9.17
CA THR A 99 -25.72 28.91 -10.40
C THR A 99 -24.68 28.47 -11.44
N ASP A 100 -23.38 28.64 -11.18
CA ASP A 100 -22.32 28.16 -12.09
C ASP A 100 -21.98 26.68 -11.83
N ASP A 101 -22.87 25.80 -12.29
CA ASP A 101 -22.74 24.36 -12.12
C ASP A 101 -21.45 23.79 -12.74
N SER A 102 -20.98 24.38 -13.84
CA SER A 102 -19.82 23.88 -14.58
C SER A 102 -18.52 24.05 -13.80
N SER A 103 -18.28 25.24 -13.23
CA SER A 103 -17.11 25.50 -12.40
C SER A 103 -17.17 24.71 -11.11
N ILE A 104 -18.34 24.68 -10.43
CA ILE A 104 -18.53 23.91 -9.20
C ILE A 104 -18.21 22.43 -9.43
N TYR A 105 -18.68 21.86 -10.54
CA TYR A 105 -18.38 20.48 -10.92
C TYR A 105 -16.89 20.25 -11.14
N PHE A 106 -16.19 21.16 -11.83
CA PHE A 106 -14.75 21.07 -12.01
C PHE A 106 -13.99 21.01 -10.68
N TYR A 107 -14.26 21.94 -9.74
CA TYR A 107 -13.57 21.98 -8.45
C TYR A 107 -13.86 20.73 -7.62
N LYS A 108 -15.09 20.21 -7.62
CA LYS A 108 -15.44 18.97 -6.90
C LYS A 108 -14.64 17.77 -7.40
N ASN A 109 -14.54 17.58 -8.71
CA ASN A 109 -13.73 16.51 -9.29
C ASN A 109 -12.23 16.69 -8.99
N ALA A 110 -11.72 17.92 -9.09
CA ALA A 110 -10.32 18.20 -8.78
C ALA A 110 -10.00 17.90 -7.30
N ILE A 111 -10.90 18.25 -6.38
CA ILE A 111 -10.78 17.91 -4.96
C ILE A 111 -10.76 16.39 -4.78
N GLU A 112 -11.72 15.67 -5.36
CA GLU A 112 -11.78 14.21 -5.27
C GLU A 112 -10.51 13.53 -5.79
N LEU A 113 -9.98 14.00 -6.93
CA LEU A 113 -8.70 13.53 -7.45
C LEU A 113 -7.56 13.76 -6.44
N THR A 114 -7.42 14.98 -5.91
CA THR A 114 -6.36 15.29 -4.92
C THR A 114 -6.49 14.49 -3.62
N GLU A 115 -7.71 14.09 -3.23
CA GLU A 115 -7.94 13.22 -2.07
C GLU A 115 -7.38 11.81 -2.25
N TRP A 116 -7.25 11.33 -3.49
CA TRP A 116 -6.68 10.02 -3.80
C TRP A 116 -5.19 10.06 -4.11
N LEU A 117 -4.66 11.20 -4.57
CA LEU A 117 -3.24 11.34 -4.87
C LEU A 117 -2.34 11.17 -3.65
N CYS A 118 -2.71 11.72 -2.48
CA CYS A 118 -1.93 11.54 -1.24
C CYS A 118 -1.85 10.06 -0.80
N PRO A 119 -2.98 9.33 -0.64
CA PRO A 119 -2.97 7.90 -0.36
C PRO A 119 -2.20 7.06 -1.39
N PHE A 120 -2.31 7.39 -2.68
CA PHE A 120 -1.59 6.68 -3.73
C PHE A 120 -0.08 6.86 -3.60
N ASN A 121 0.37 8.12 -3.43
CA ASN A 121 1.78 8.43 -3.22
C ASN A 121 2.31 7.74 -1.93
N PHE A 122 1.50 7.72 -0.87
CA PHE A 122 1.85 6.99 0.36
C PHE A 122 1.99 5.50 0.08
N GLY A 123 1.11 4.92 -0.73
CA GLY A 123 1.20 3.53 -1.11
C GLY A 123 2.47 3.20 -1.89
N VAL A 124 2.93 4.08 -2.78
CA VAL A 124 4.23 3.95 -3.46
C VAL A 124 5.37 4.02 -2.44
N PHE A 125 5.33 4.96 -1.51
CA PHE A 125 6.34 5.05 -0.46
C PHE A 125 6.36 3.81 0.45
N HIS A 126 5.20 3.29 0.85
CA HIS A 126 5.09 2.03 1.60
C HIS A 126 5.69 0.87 0.82
N MET A 127 5.32 0.71 -0.45
CA MET A 127 5.85 -0.31 -1.34
C MET A 127 7.38 -0.25 -1.42
N LEU A 128 7.98 0.94 -1.54
CA LEU A 128 9.43 1.13 -1.64
C LEU A 128 10.19 1.05 -0.31
N THR A 129 9.49 0.88 0.82
CA THR A 129 10.09 0.85 2.15
C THR A 129 9.70 -0.41 2.91
N THR A 130 8.75 -0.28 3.83
CA THR A 130 8.28 -1.37 4.70
C THR A 130 7.60 -2.49 3.93
N GLY A 131 7.05 -2.23 2.74
CA GLY A 131 6.53 -3.26 1.83
C GLY A 131 7.61 -4.26 1.40
N ILE A 132 8.78 -3.78 1.00
CA ILE A 132 9.95 -4.62 0.70
C ILE A 132 10.38 -5.39 1.94
N VAL A 133 10.50 -4.72 3.10
CA VAL A 133 10.91 -5.38 4.35
C VAL A 133 9.96 -6.52 4.72
N ILE A 134 8.64 -6.31 4.57
CA ILE A 134 7.63 -7.34 4.84
C ILE A 134 7.77 -8.51 3.85
N HIS A 135 7.99 -8.23 2.57
CA HIS A 135 8.24 -9.27 1.57
C HIS A 135 9.46 -10.13 1.95
N GLU A 136 10.61 -9.49 2.20
CA GLU A 136 11.84 -10.20 2.56
C GLU A 136 11.72 -10.94 3.90
N ALA A 137 11.01 -10.36 4.87
CA ALA A 137 10.72 -11.02 6.13
C ALA A 137 9.95 -12.34 5.93
N GLY A 138 9.09 -12.43 4.90
CA GLY A 138 8.37 -13.66 4.56
C GLY A 138 9.33 -14.78 4.19
N HIS A 139 10.29 -14.52 3.30
CA HIS A 139 11.34 -15.48 2.96
C HIS A 139 12.17 -15.88 4.18
N ALA A 140 12.60 -14.91 4.97
CA ALA A 140 13.44 -15.14 6.14
C ALA A 140 12.74 -16.01 7.19
N ILE A 141 11.47 -15.71 7.50
CA ILE A 141 10.66 -16.49 8.45
C ILE A 141 10.47 -17.91 7.92
N ALA A 142 10.10 -18.08 6.66
CA ALA A 142 9.93 -19.41 6.08
C ALA A 142 11.23 -20.23 6.11
N ALA A 143 12.37 -19.59 5.83
CA ALA A 143 13.67 -20.25 5.88
C ALA A 143 14.04 -20.72 7.30
N LEU A 144 13.74 -19.92 8.32
CA LEU A 144 13.91 -20.32 9.73
C LEU A 144 13.01 -21.50 10.13
N LEU A 145 11.84 -21.62 9.51
CA LEU A 145 10.90 -22.70 9.79
C LEU A 145 11.32 -24.03 9.16
N VAL A 146 11.90 -24.03 7.95
CA VAL A 146 12.17 -25.25 7.18
C VAL A 146 13.65 -25.68 7.14
N PHE A 147 14.59 -24.77 7.39
CA PHE A 147 16.03 -25.04 7.41
C PHE A 147 16.64 -24.76 8.79
N GLN A 148 17.37 -25.72 9.34
CA GLN A 148 18.12 -25.57 10.58
C GLN A 148 19.29 -24.61 10.36
N ARG A 149 19.55 -23.74 11.34
CA ARG A 149 20.68 -22.79 11.34
C ARG A 149 20.73 -21.90 10.08
N SER A 150 19.57 -21.54 9.52
CA SER A 150 19.50 -20.88 8.21
C SER A 150 20.04 -19.45 8.15
N ASN A 151 20.13 -18.79 9.32
CA ASN A 151 20.68 -17.44 9.52
C ASN A 151 20.36 -16.46 8.37
N PRO A 152 19.07 -16.21 8.08
CA PRO A 152 18.69 -15.36 6.96
C PRO A 152 19.15 -13.92 7.19
N VAL A 153 19.63 -13.28 6.12
CA VAL A 153 20.03 -11.87 6.12
C VAL A 153 19.19 -11.14 5.09
N ILE A 154 18.44 -10.15 5.54
CA ILE A 154 17.64 -9.27 4.69
C ILE A 154 18.48 -8.04 4.36
N GLU A 155 18.51 -7.69 3.08
CA GLU A 155 19.16 -6.49 2.56
C GLU A 155 18.20 -5.74 1.65
N VAL A 156 17.98 -4.46 1.91
CA VAL A 156 17.13 -3.57 1.11
C VAL A 156 18.02 -2.62 0.30
N ILE A 157 17.75 -2.54 -0.99
CA ILE A 157 18.42 -1.64 -1.93
C ILE A 157 17.38 -0.60 -2.39
N PRO A 158 17.42 0.63 -1.83
CA PRO A 158 16.40 1.64 -2.11
C PRO A 158 16.23 1.91 -3.60
N GLY A 159 14.98 1.87 -4.08
CA GLY A 159 14.63 2.08 -5.49
C GLY A 159 14.83 0.85 -6.39
N VAL A 160 15.42 -0.23 -5.89
CA VAL A 160 15.62 -1.49 -6.65
C VAL A 160 14.72 -2.60 -6.10
N GLY A 161 14.76 -2.84 -4.79
CA GLY A 161 14.03 -3.94 -4.17
C GLY A 161 14.70 -4.44 -2.89
N GLY A 162 14.41 -5.70 -2.54
CA GLY A 162 15.04 -6.41 -1.43
C GLY A 162 15.70 -7.69 -1.89
N VAL A 163 16.52 -8.26 -1.01
CA VAL A 163 17.04 -9.61 -1.15
C VAL A 163 17.17 -10.27 0.21
N THR A 164 16.70 -11.51 0.31
CA THR A 164 16.90 -12.36 1.48
C THR A 164 17.93 -13.43 1.15
N ARG A 165 19.12 -13.32 1.75
CA ARG A 165 20.18 -14.31 1.62
C ARG A 165 20.00 -15.38 2.69
N ILE A 166 19.97 -16.64 2.28
CA ILE A 166 19.69 -17.77 3.17
C ILE A 166 20.82 -18.79 3.06
N MET A 167 21.33 -19.24 4.20
CA MET A 167 22.20 -20.40 4.26
C MET A 167 21.32 -21.66 4.41
N GLN A 168 21.24 -22.52 3.40
CA GLN A 168 20.46 -23.74 3.51
C GLN A 168 21.21 -24.77 4.37
N GLY A 169 20.79 -24.89 5.64
CA GLY A 169 21.24 -25.98 6.50
C GLY A 169 20.40 -27.25 6.33
N PRO A 170 20.61 -28.27 7.18
CA PRO A 170 19.75 -29.46 7.21
C PRO A 170 18.28 -29.09 7.42
N LEU A 171 17.36 -29.90 6.91
CA LEU A 171 15.93 -29.64 7.08
C LEU A 171 15.52 -29.72 8.57
N THR A 172 14.59 -28.87 9.00
CA THR A 172 13.89 -29.02 10.29
C THR A 172 12.89 -30.18 10.20
N LYS A 173 12.17 -30.49 11.30
CA LYS A 173 11.08 -31.49 11.24
C LYS A 173 10.01 -31.11 10.21
N LEU A 174 9.64 -29.83 10.14
CA LEU A 174 8.69 -29.32 9.14
C LEU A 174 9.28 -29.43 7.74
N GLY A 175 10.54 -29.01 7.55
CA GLY A 175 11.22 -29.11 6.26
C GLY A 175 11.35 -30.56 5.77
N SER A 176 11.66 -31.50 6.66
CA SER A 176 11.73 -32.93 6.34
C SER A 176 10.37 -33.50 5.95
N TRP A 177 9.28 -33.03 6.57
CA TRP A 177 7.91 -33.43 6.21
C TRP A 177 7.50 -32.90 4.84
N LEU A 178 7.84 -31.64 4.52
CA LEU A 178 7.63 -31.06 3.19
C LEU A 178 8.50 -31.74 2.12
N GLY A 179 9.72 -32.11 2.50
CA GLY A 179 10.79 -32.49 1.59
C GLY A 179 11.60 -31.27 1.12
N ALA A 180 12.81 -31.51 0.59
CA ALA A 180 13.75 -30.45 0.24
C ALA A 180 13.19 -29.48 -0.83
N ASN A 181 12.63 -30.01 -1.92
CA ASN A 181 12.10 -29.19 -3.01
C ASN A 181 10.92 -28.32 -2.56
N ASN A 182 9.98 -28.90 -1.82
CA ASN A 182 8.81 -28.16 -1.32
C ASN A 182 9.20 -27.15 -0.23
N SER A 183 10.22 -27.44 0.58
CA SER A 183 10.77 -26.47 1.54
C SER A 183 11.33 -25.24 0.82
N TYR A 184 12.03 -25.44 -0.30
CA TYR A 184 12.51 -24.34 -1.13
C TYR A 184 11.35 -23.54 -1.75
N ILE A 185 10.39 -24.21 -2.37
CA ILE A 185 9.20 -23.57 -2.95
C ILE A 185 8.42 -22.80 -1.87
N PHE A 186 8.30 -23.36 -0.67
CA PHE A 186 7.66 -22.71 0.47
C PHE A 186 8.34 -21.40 0.84
N VAL A 187 9.68 -21.38 0.91
CA VAL A 187 10.46 -20.16 1.15
C VAL A 187 10.23 -19.13 0.05
N VAL A 188 10.32 -19.54 -1.22
CA VAL A 188 10.11 -18.64 -2.38
C VAL A 188 8.70 -18.05 -2.39
N ALA A 189 7.67 -18.84 -2.08
CA ALA A 189 6.29 -18.34 -2.05
C ALA A 189 6.00 -17.43 -0.84
N ALA A 190 6.76 -17.58 0.26
CA ALA A 190 6.45 -16.93 1.52
C ALA A 190 6.59 -15.40 1.49
N GLY A 191 7.51 -14.85 0.70
CA GLY A 191 7.67 -13.41 0.57
C GLY A 191 6.43 -12.73 0.01
N PRO A 192 6.01 -13.07 -1.23
CA PRO A 192 4.76 -12.59 -1.79
C PRO A 192 3.53 -12.90 -0.92
N ALA A 193 3.47 -14.10 -0.31
CA ALA A 193 2.36 -14.47 0.55
C ALA A 193 2.24 -13.55 1.78
N LEU A 194 3.35 -13.26 2.46
CA LEU A 194 3.34 -12.38 3.62
C LEU A 194 2.98 -10.93 3.23
N ALA A 195 3.45 -10.46 2.08
CA ALA A 195 3.07 -9.16 1.55
C ALA A 195 1.56 -9.06 1.30
N ILE A 196 0.92 -10.10 0.73
CA ILE A 196 -0.53 -10.13 0.51
C ILE A 196 -1.32 -10.25 1.82
N ILE A 197 -0.86 -11.05 2.78
CA ILE A 197 -1.48 -11.15 4.11
C ILE A 197 -1.46 -9.76 4.79
N SER A 198 -0.32 -9.08 4.76
CA SER A 198 -0.19 -7.72 5.29
C SER A 198 -1.13 -6.74 4.58
N SER A 199 -1.14 -6.71 3.25
CA SER A 199 -2.06 -5.87 2.47
C SER A 199 -3.53 -6.16 2.78
N THR A 200 -3.88 -7.43 2.98
CA THR A 200 -5.25 -7.84 3.35
C THR A 200 -5.61 -7.30 4.74
N ALA A 201 -4.71 -7.37 5.71
CA ALA A 201 -4.91 -6.77 7.02
C ALA A 201 -5.12 -5.25 6.92
N LEU A 202 -4.32 -4.56 6.08
CA LEU A 202 -4.49 -3.11 5.83
C LEU A 202 -5.84 -2.78 5.20
N ILE A 203 -6.38 -3.61 4.29
CA ILE A 203 -7.74 -3.45 3.73
C ILE A 203 -8.79 -3.58 4.84
N ILE A 204 -8.65 -4.57 5.72
CA ILE A 204 -9.56 -4.77 6.85
C ILE A 204 -9.53 -3.54 7.77
N PHE A 205 -8.34 -3.10 8.20
CA PHE A 205 -8.21 -1.91 9.04
C PHE A 205 -8.70 -0.64 8.35
N SER A 206 -8.44 -0.49 7.05
CA SER A 206 -8.98 0.63 6.27
C SER A 206 -10.49 0.69 6.38
N HIS A 207 -11.17 -0.44 6.22
CA HIS A 207 -12.62 -0.50 6.30
C HIS A 207 -13.14 -0.19 7.71
N LEU A 208 -12.52 -0.76 8.75
CA LEU A 208 -12.90 -0.49 10.15
C LEU A 208 -12.70 0.96 10.56
N LEU A 209 -11.75 1.68 9.95
CA LEU A 209 -11.42 3.07 10.26
C LEU A 209 -12.15 4.09 9.38
N GLN A 210 -12.98 3.65 8.43
CA GLN A 210 -13.52 4.53 7.38
C GLN A 210 -14.39 5.68 7.92
N THR A 211 -15.12 5.45 9.02
CA THR A 211 -16.01 6.44 9.67
C THR A 211 -15.25 7.39 10.57
N ASP A 212 -14.44 6.85 11.48
CA ASP A 212 -13.77 7.62 12.54
C ASP A 212 -12.50 8.32 12.06
N HIS A 213 -11.77 7.68 11.13
CA HIS A 213 -10.47 8.12 10.64
C HIS A 213 -10.36 7.99 9.11
N PRO A 214 -11.17 8.73 8.32
CA PRO A 214 -11.28 8.54 6.87
C PRO A 214 -9.98 8.77 6.10
N GLU A 215 -9.10 9.69 6.52
CA GLU A 215 -7.80 9.90 5.86
C GLU A 215 -6.87 8.69 6.07
N ALA A 216 -6.79 8.18 7.31
CA ALA A 216 -6.01 6.99 7.63
C ALA A 216 -6.55 5.77 6.86
N SER A 217 -7.88 5.62 6.83
CA SER A 217 -8.55 4.59 6.03
C SER A 217 -8.13 4.61 4.57
N LYS A 218 -8.17 5.79 3.92
CA LYS A 218 -7.75 5.93 2.52
C LYS A 218 -6.27 5.61 2.34
N ILE A 219 -5.40 6.08 3.24
CA ILE A 219 -3.95 5.80 3.20
C ILE A 219 -3.68 4.29 3.27
N LEU A 220 -4.29 3.58 4.22
CA LEU A 220 -4.13 2.12 4.36
C LEU A 220 -4.64 1.38 3.12
N LEU A 221 -5.78 1.81 2.56
CA LEU A 221 -6.31 1.25 1.32
C LEU A 221 -5.37 1.49 0.15
N GLY A 222 -4.92 2.73 -0.06
CA GLY A 222 -3.98 3.08 -1.12
C GLY A 222 -2.68 2.26 -1.02
N ALA A 223 -2.13 2.12 0.18
CA ALA A 223 -0.97 1.29 0.45
C ALA A 223 -1.19 -0.17 0.09
N SER A 224 -2.31 -0.75 0.51
CA SER A 224 -2.65 -2.15 0.20
C SER A 224 -2.82 -2.39 -1.30
N LEU A 225 -3.52 -1.50 -2.01
CA LEU A 225 -3.79 -1.65 -3.44
C LEU A 225 -2.52 -1.53 -4.27
N ILE A 226 -1.65 -0.56 -3.94
CA ILE A 226 -0.36 -0.41 -4.62
C ILE A 226 0.53 -1.63 -4.38
N ASN A 227 0.60 -2.11 -3.13
CA ASN A 227 1.42 -3.29 -2.81
C ASN A 227 0.89 -4.57 -3.47
N ILE A 228 -0.43 -4.78 -3.52
CA ILE A 228 -1.02 -5.91 -4.27
C ILE A 228 -0.72 -5.77 -5.76
N GLY A 229 -0.94 -4.59 -6.33
CA GLY A 229 -0.69 -4.29 -7.74
C GLY A 229 0.76 -4.52 -8.14
N SER A 230 1.72 -4.10 -7.31
CA SER A 230 3.15 -4.31 -7.57
C SER A 230 3.52 -5.79 -7.56
N HIS A 231 2.95 -6.60 -6.66
CA HIS A 231 3.18 -8.05 -6.64
C HIS A 231 2.52 -8.77 -7.81
N ILE A 232 1.38 -8.29 -8.31
CA ILE A 232 0.77 -8.80 -9.55
C ILE A 232 1.70 -8.51 -10.73
N ILE A 233 2.17 -7.26 -10.87
CA ILE A 233 3.08 -6.88 -11.95
C ILE A 233 4.37 -7.70 -11.86
N TYR A 234 4.93 -7.86 -10.66
CA TYR A 234 6.10 -8.70 -10.41
C TYR A 234 5.84 -10.18 -10.71
N ALA A 235 4.65 -10.70 -10.43
CA ALA A 235 4.30 -12.06 -10.86
C ALA A 235 4.32 -12.18 -12.38
N ILE A 236 3.60 -11.30 -13.08
CA ILE A 236 3.47 -11.37 -14.53
C ILE A 236 4.83 -11.06 -15.20
N SER A 237 5.72 -10.25 -14.59
CA SER A 237 7.03 -9.90 -15.15
C SER A 237 7.88 -11.13 -15.49
N ALA A 238 7.69 -12.24 -14.77
CA ALA A 238 8.34 -13.53 -15.05
C ALA A 238 8.09 -14.07 -16.48
N LEU A 239 7.01 -13.65 -17.16
CA LEU A 239 6.70 -14.06 -18.53
C LEU A 239 7.61 -13.39 -19.58
N TRP A 240 8.21 -12.25 -19.25
CA TRP A 240 9.11 -11.52 -20.17
C TRP A 240 10.59 -11.77 -19.87
N GLU A 241 10.90 -12.50 -18.81
CA GLU A 241 12.26 -12.85 -18.47
C GLU A 241 12.78 -13.97 -19.37
N THR A 242 13.85 -13.67 -20.12
CA THR A 242 14.44 -14.60 -21.09
C THR A 242 15.46 -15.55 -20.48
N ARG A 243 15.97 -15.23 -19.28
CA ARG A 243 16.97 -16.02 -18.56
C ARG A 243 16.47 -16.31 -17.17
N MET A 244 16.74 -17.52 -16.68
CA MET A 244 16.39 -17.90 -15.32
C MET A 244 17.08 -16.95 -14.33
N ASN A 245 16.30 -16.12 -13.65
CA ASN A 245 16.75 -15.25 -12.57
C ASN A 245 16.43 -15.93 -11.24
N SER A 246 17.46 -16.41 -10.53
CA SER A 246 17.30 -17.06 -9.23
C SER A 246 16.88 -16.10 -8.12
N GLY A 247 16.87 -14.79 -8.36
CA GLY A 247 16.30 -13.79 -7.45
C GLY A 247 14.83 -13.47 -7.73
N HIS A 248 14.23 -14.02 -8.79
CA HIS A 248 12.84 -13.74 -9.14
C HIS A 248 11.92 -14.87 -8.66
N ASP A 249 11.05 -14.57 -7.70
CA ASP A 249 10.27 -15.60 -6.98
C ASP A 249 9.36 -16.39 -7.92
N PHE A 250 8.60 -15.68 -8.74
CA PHE A 250 7.64 -16.31 -9.64
C PHE A 250 8.29 -17.09 -10.78
N MET A 251 9.52 -16.74 -11.20
CA MET A 251 10.30 -17.58 -12.10
C MET A 251 10.71 -18.90 -11.43
N GLN A 252 11.11 -18.85 -10.17
CA GLN A 252 11.49 -20.04 -9.40
C GLN A 252 10.29 -20.94 -9.12
N LEU A 253 9.14 -20.37 -8.74
CA LEU A 253 7.90 -21.13 -8.57
C LEU A 253 7.49 -21.81 -9.87
N TRP A 254 7.65 -21.13 -11.01
CA TRP A 254 7.36 -21.73 -12.30
C TRP A 254 8.36 -22.84 -12.65
N ALA A 255 9.66 -22.58 -12.54
CA ALA A 255 10.69 -23.53 -12.93
C ALA A 255 10.71 -24.81 -12.09
N ILE A 256 10.41 -24.71 -10.79
CA ILE A 256 10.56 -25.82 -9.83
C ILE A 256 9.23 -26.49 -9.52
N ALA A 257 8.16 -25.70 -9.35
CA ALA A 257 6.84 -26.19 -8.95
C ALA A 257 5.84 -26.24 -10.11
N ASN A 258 6.24 -25.81 -11.32
CA ASN A 258 5.36 -25.69 -12.48
C ASN A 258 4.12 -24.78 -12.22
N ILE A 259 4.27 -23.80 -11.32
CA ILE A 259 3.21 -22.82 -11.04
C ILE A 259 3.35 -21.65 -12.01
N HIS A 260 2.45 -21.58 -12.98
CA HIS A 260 2.48 -20.53 -14.00
C HIS A 260 2.29 -19.14 -13.37
N PRO A 261 3.03 -18.09 -13.80
CA PRO A 261 2.97 -16.77 -13.17
C PRO A 261 1.57 -16.12 -13.14
N VAL A 262 0.73 -16.38 -14.14
CA VAL A 262 -0.68 -15.93 -14.15
C VAL A 262 -1.50 -16.57 -13.02
N VAL A 263 -1.25 -17.84 -12.70
CA VAL A 263 -1.93 -18.52 -11.58
C VAL A 263 -1.54 -17.85 -10.27
N SER A 264 -0.26 -17.53 -10.09
CA SER A 264 0.22 -16.78 -8.94
C SER A 264 -0.45 -15.40 -8.86
N ALA A 265 -0.50 -14.64 -9.95
CA ALA A 265 -1.15 -13.33 -9.99
C ALA A 265 -2.63 -13.39 -9.57
N ILE A 266 -3.37 -14.40 -10.03
CA ILE A 266 -4.76 -14.64 -9.62
C ILE A 266 -4.82 -14.98 -8.12
N ALA A 267 -3.96 -15.87 -7.64
CA ALA A 267 -3.95 -16.26 -6.22
C ALA A 267 -3.70 -15.06 -5.28
N LEU A 268 -2.84 -14.12 -5.67
CA LEU A 268 -2.53 -12.92 -4.88
C LEU A 268 -3.73 -11.99 -4.68
N VAL A 269 -4.73 -11.99 -5.57
CA VAL A 269 -5.93 -11.14 -5.44
C VAL A 269 -7.09 -11.84 -4.71
N VAL A 270 -7.12 -13.17 -4.69
CA VAL A 270 -8.25 -13.93 -4.12
C VAL A 270 -8.47 -13.58 -2.64
N LEU A 271 -7.41 -13.58 -1.83
CA LEU A 271 -7.53 -13.31 -0.40
C LEU A 271 -8.01 -11.88 -0.09
N PRO A 272 -7.42 -10.81 -0.67
CA PRO A 272 -7.94 -9.44 -0.53
C PRO A 272 -9.41 -9.28 -0.94
N ILE A 273 -9.81 -9.86 -2.08
CA ILE A 273 -11.19 -9.79 -2.57
C ILE A 273 -12.12 -10.48 -1.60
N PHE A 274 -11.78 -11.71 -1.17
CA PHE A 274 -12.58 -12.46 -0.21
C PHE A 274 -12.76 -11.69 1.10
N ALA A 275 -11.68 -11.13 1.66
CA ALA A 275 -11.76 -10.31 2.87
C ALA A 275 -12.70 -9.11 2.68
N LYS A 276 -12.60 -8.39 1.56
CA LYS A 276 -13.48 -7.25 1.29
C LYS A 276 -14.95 -7.66 1.13
N LEU A 277 -15.22 -8.80 0.48
CA LEU A 277 -16.59 -9.32 0.33
C LEU A 277 -17.22 -9.70 1.67
N VAL A 278 -16.46 -10.33 2.57
CA VAL A 278 -16.92 -10.66 3.92
C VAL A 278 -17.30 -9.40 4.68
N LEU A 279 -16.44 -8.37 4.66
CA LEU A 279 -16.70 -7.10 5.35
C LEU A 279 -17.99 -6.42 4.85
N VAL A 280 -18.15 -6.31 3.52
CA VAL A 280 -19.37 -5.74 2.92
C VAL A 280 -20.63 -6.55 3.30
N SER A 281 -20.49 -7.87 3.39
CA SER A 281 -21.60 -8.75 3.79
C SER A 281 -21.99 -8.55 5.26
N VAL A 282 -21.00 -8.32 6.14
CA VAL A 282 -21.25 -8.01 7.57
C VAL A 282 -21.98 -6.69 7.72
N ASP A 283 -21.54 -5.63 7.02
CA ASP A 283 -22.22 -4.33 7.04
C ASP A 283 -23.68 -4.46 6.62
N ALA A 284 -23.95 -5.18 5.53
CA ALA A 284 -25.29 -5.39 4.99
C ALA A 284 -26.24 -6.16 5.94
N LEU A 285 -25.69 -6.97 6.86
CA LEU A 285 -26.47 -7.70 7.87
C LEU A 285 -26.69 -6.92 9.16
N SER A 286 -25.93 -5.85 9.38
CA SER A 286 -25.98 -5.05 10.61
C SER A 286 -26.81 -3.78 10.52
N GLY A 287 -27.20 -3.38 9.30
CA GLY A 287 -28.11 -2.26 9.03
C GLY A 287 -29.55 -2.72 8.87
#